data_AF-A0A162FCW7-F1
#
_entry.id   AF-A0A162FCW7-F1
#
_cell.length_a   1.000
_cell.length_b   1.000
_cell.length_c   1.000
_cell.angle_alpha   90.00
_cell.angle_beta   90.00
_cell.angle_gamma   90.00
#
_symmetry.space_group_name_H-M   'P 1'
#
loop_
_entity.id
_entity.type
_entity.pdbx_description
1 polymer ?
#
loop_
_entity_poly.entity_id
_entity_poly.type
_entity_poly.pdbx_seq_one_letter_code
_entity_poly.pdbx_strand_id
1 'polypeptide(L)'
;MINNVPLDVLEKHISDVPEAYTLSTTKSDNGIIYMVDVLDYYFGKPYTMVFITADNNDIIQNFAIYVDEIIDKPFYEEMVAEYGEPNCMFKKGKITSVDTTIAKNDLFESKGRTTYELEECTFDESPVVFGWHKENYDIQVIIGDESDTFQKTRIIFGKGILANIDK
;
A
#
# COMPACT_ATOMS: atom_id res chain seq x y z
N MET A 1 20.39 -0.67 -8.93
CA MET A 1 19.78 0.64 -9.28
C MET A 1 19.45 1.32 -7.96
N ILE A 2 19.60 2.64 -7.83
CA ILE A 2 19.25 3.33 -6.57
C ILE A 2 17.74 3.60 -6.64
N ASN A 3 16.97 3.02 -5.72
CA ASN A 3 15.54 3.28 -5.61
C ASN A 3 15.33 4.64 -4.93
N ASN A 4 14.79 5.62 -5.67
CA ASN A 4 14.58 7.00 -5.20
C ASN A 4 13.26 7.16 -4.42
N VAL A 5 13.01 6.24 -3.51
CA VAL A 5 11.88 6.39 -2.59
C VAL A 5 12.29 7.41 -1.52
N PRO A 6 11.52 8.51 -1.31
CA PRO A 6 11.93 9.61 -0.43
C PRO A 6 11.74 9.24 1.05
N LEU A 7 12.47 8.23 1.51
CA LEU A 7 12.45 7.78 2.91
C LEU A 7 12.98 8.85 3.86
N ASP A 8 13.77 9.79 3.36
CA ASP A 8 14.36 10.87 4.14
C ASP A 8 13.33 11.90 4.62
N VAL A 9 12.10 11.90 4.08
CA VAL A 9 11.02 12.80 4.54
C VAL A 9 10.07 12.14 5.53
N LEU A 10 10.27 10.87 5.90
CA LEU A 10 9.48 10.22 6.93
C LEU A 10 9.63 10.95 8.27
N GLU A 11 8.55 11.09 9.05
CA GLU A 11 8.49 11.81 10.33
C GLU A 11 8.83 13.32 10.23
N LYS A 12 9.00 13.88 9.03
CA LYS A 12 9.14 15.32 8.82
C LYS A 12 7.78 15.99 8.61
N HIS A 13 7.78 17.32 8.66
CA HIS A 13 6.58 18.10 8.38
C HIS A 13 6.31 18.12 6.86
N ILE A 14 5.04 18.09 6.44
CA ILE A 14 4.68 18.05 5.02
C ILE A 14 5.20 19.25 4.21
N SER A 15 5.46 20.38 4.88
CA SER A 15 6.08 21.55 4.24
C SER A 15 7.47 21.30 3.69
N ASP A 16 8.15 20.24 4.15
CA ASP A 16 9.48 19.87 3.69
C ASP A 16 9.43 19.10 2.36
N VAL A 17 8.22 18.74 1.88
CA VAL A 17 7.99 18.11 0.58
C VAL A 17 7.47 19.18 -0.38
N PRO A 18 8.34 19.76 -1.23
CA PRO A 18 7.89 20.74 -2.22
C PRO A 18 6.88 20.09 -3.18
N GLU A 19 5.96 20.91 -3.70
CA GLU A 19 4.96 20.49 -4.70
C GLU A 19 3.89 19.52 -4.19
N ALA A 20 3.94 19.10 -2.92
CA ALA A 20 2.87 18.32 -2.30
C ALA A 20 1.56 19.11 -2.27
N TYR A 21 0.49 18.51 -2.79
CA TYR A 21 -0.84 19.10 -2.81
C TYR A 21 -1.89 18.13 -2.25
N THR A 22 -3.00 18.65 -1.72
CA THR A 22 -4.13 17.84 -1.25
C THR A 22 -5.40 18.27 -1.96
N LEU A 23 -6.25 17.30 -2.30
CA LEU A 23 -7.60 17.54 -2.81
C LEU A 23 -8.64 17.63 -1.67
N SER A 24 -8.28 17.22 -0.46
CA SER A 24 -9.15 17.27 0.71
C SER A 24 -8.87 18.53 1.52
N THR A 25 -9.93 19.30 1.79
CA THR A 25 -9.91 20.43 2.74
C THR A 25 -10.27 20.02 4.17
N THR A 26 -10.70 18.78 4.38
CA THR A 26 -11.12 18.25 5.69
C THR A 26 -10.09 17.27 6.23
N LYS A 27 -9.54 17.53 7.43
CA LYS A 27 -8.72 16.56 8.16
C LYS A 27 -9.63 15.43 8.65
N SER A 28 -9.35 14.21 8.24
CA SER A 28 -10.02 13.02 8.81
C SER A 28 -9.29 12.59 10.09
N ASP A 29 -9.91 11.74 10.90
CA ASP A 29 -9.22 11.14 12.06
C ASP A 29 -7.96 10.36 11.64
N ASN A 30 -7.90 9.91 10.39
CA ASN A 30 -6.78 9.19 9.79
C ASN A 30 -5.73 10.12 9.14
N GLY A 31 -5.85 11.44 9.33
CA GLY A 31 -4.94 12.44 8.78
C GLY A 31 -5.39 13.03 7.43
N ILE A 32 -4.45 13.68 6.75
CA ILE A 32 -4.60 14.26 5.41
C ILE A 32 -3.74 13.47 4.42
N ILE A 33 -4.31 13.20 3.24
CA ILE A 33 -3.58 12.63 2.10
C ILE A 33 -3.13 13.77 1.20
N TYR A 34 -1.82 13.87 1.03
CA TYR A 34 -1.16 14.71 0.04
C TYR A 34 -0.70 13.85 -1.14
N MET A 35 -0.46 14.49 -2.27
CA MET A 35 0.00 13.88 -3.50
C MET A 35 1.15 14.70 -4.08
N VAL A 36 2.09 14.01 -4.69
CA VAL A 36 3.16 14.61 -5.50
C VAL A 36 3.12 13.92 -6.85
N ASP A 37 2.94 14.70 -7.92
CA ASP A 37 3.03 14.19 -9.28
C ASP A 37 4.51 13.94 -9.60
N VAL A 38 4.83 12.71 -9.99
CA VAL A 38 6.19 12.32 -10.35
C VAL A 38 6.16 11.43 -11.59
N LEU A 39 7.28 11.25 -12.27
CA LEU A 39 7.42 10.19 -13.25
C LEU A 39 8.75 9.50 -12.99
N ASP A 40 8.69 8.37 -12.30
CA ASP A 40 9.88 7.62 -11.90
C ASP A 40 9.61 6.12 -11.97
N TYR A 41 10.63 5.31 -11.67
CA TYR A 41 10.62 3.86 -11.77
C TYR A 41 10.99 3.23 -10.43
N TYR A 42 10.25 2.21 -10.05
CA TYR A 42 10.53 1.37 -8.89
C TYR A 42 10.73 -0.06 -9.37
N PHE A 43 11.96 -0.59 -9.24
CA PHE A 43 12.35 -1.90 -9.81
C PHE A 43 11.96 -2.05 -11.30
N GLY A 44 12.27 -1.01 -12.09
CA GLY A 44 11.97 -0.96 -13.52
C GLY A 44 10.49 -0.74 -13.88
N LYS A 45 9.60 -0.62 -12.89
CA LYS A 45 8.17 -0.39 -13.12
C LYS A 45 7.80 1.08 -12.89
N PRO A 46 7.10 1.73 -13.85
CA PRO A 46 6.80 3.15 -13.72
C PRO A 46 5.73 3.40 -12.65
N TYR A 47 5.85 4.53 -11.96
CA TYR A 47 4.79 5.10 -11.15
C TYR A 47 4.72 6.61 -11.38
N THR A 48 3.50 7.16 -11.32
CA THR A 48 3.25 8.56 -11.71
C THR A 48 2.88 9.47 -10.55
N MET A 49 2.77 8.93 -9.34
CA MET A 49 2.29 9.67 -8.18
C MET A 49 2.80 9.04 -6.89
N VAL A 50 3.20 9.89 -5.94
CA VAL A 50 3.44 9.52 -4.54
C VAL A 50 2.29 10.04 -3.70
N PHE A 51 1.66 9.16 -2.93
CA PHE A 51 0.65 9.51 -1.94
C PHE A 51 1.34 9.64 -0.58
N ILE A 52 1.12 10.72 0.14
CA ILE A 52 1.75 10.98 1.44
C ILE A 52 0.65 11.14 2.48
N THR A 53 0.69 10.34 3.54
CA THR A 53 -0.24 10.48 4.67
C THR A 53 0.46 11.24 5.77
N ALA A 54 -0.10 12.38 6.18
CA ALA A 54 0.36 13.13 7.34
C ALA A 54 -0.70 13.14 8.44
N ASP A 55 -0.26 13.16 9.70
CA ASP A 55 -1.14 13.25 10.86
C ASP A 55 -1.78 14.65 10.99
N ASN A 56 -2.57 14.85 12.05
CA ASN A 56 -3.23 16.14 12.29
C ASN A 56 -2.25 17.28 12.62
N ASN A 57 -1.01 16.96 12.99
CA ASN A 57 0.08 17.91 13.18
C ASN A 57 0.92 18.10 11.91
N ASP A 58 0.43 17.59 10.78
CA ASP A 58 1.07 17.67 9.46
C ASP A 58 2.44 16.97 9.42
N ILE A 59 2.63 15.96 10.27
CA ILE A 59 3.82 15.08 10.30
C ILE A 59 3.59 13.85 9.45
N ILE A 60 4.50 13.59 8.51
CA ILE A 60 4.45 12.48 7.56
C ILE A 60 4.56 11.15 8.31
N GLN A 61 3.51 10.32 8.18
CA GLN A 61 3.43 8.99 8.79
C GLN A 61 3.86 7.89 7.82
N ASN A 62 3.48 8.03 6.56
CA ASN A 62 3.80 7.09 5.50
C ASN A 62 3.69 7.77 4.14
N PHE A 63 4.25 7.11 3.14
CA PHE A 63 3.92 7.38 1.75
C PHE A 63 3.74 6.08 0.99
N ALA A 64 3.02 6.15 -0.12
CA ALA A 64 2.68 5.02 -0.94
C ALA A 64 2.86 5.36 -2.42
N ILE A 65 3.34 4.38 -3.17
CA ILE A 65 3.35 4.39 -4.63
C ILE A 65 2.42 3.29 -5.13
N TYR A 66 1.89 3.50 -6.34
CA TYR A 66 1.11 2.50 -7.05
C TYR A 66 1.86 2.13 -8.31
N VAL A 67 2.09 0.83 -8.46
CA VAL A 67 2.58 0.25 -9.70
C VAL A 67 1.37 -0.33 -10.43
N ASP A 68 1.20 0.04 -11.71
CA ASP A 68 0.04 -0.33 -12.53
C ASP A 68 0.10 -1.76 -13.08
N GLU A 69 0.48 -2.71 -12.22
CA GLU A 69 0.49 -4.15 -12.48
C GLU A 69 0.47 -4.95 -11.16
N ILE A 70 0.08 -6.22 -11.27
CA ILE A 70 0.32 -7.22 -10.22
C ILE A 70 1.80 -7.60 -10.29
N ILE A 71 2.48 -7.54 -9.16
CA ILE A 71 3.90 -7.92 -9.09
C ILE A 71 4.09 -9.39 -9.48
N ASP A 72 5.11 -9.63 -10.30
CA ASP A 72 5.51 -10.96 -10.72
C ASP A 72 6.73 -11.44 -9.91
N LYS A 73 7.13 -12.69 -10.15
CA LYS A 73 8.27 -13.29 -9.49
C LYS A 73 9.58 -12.52 -9.70
N PRO A 74 9.91 -12.06 -10.93
CA PRO A 74 11.06 -11.18 -11.14
C PRO A 74 11.04 -9.91 -10.27
N PHE A 75 9.91 -9.20 -10.20
CA PHE A 75 9.79 -8.01 -9.36
C PHE A 75 9.98 -8.34 -7.88
N TYR A 76 9.37 -9.43 -7.40
CA TYR A 76 9.57 -9.92 -6.03
C TYR A 76 11.04 -10.24 -5.74
N GLU A 77 11.72 -10.93 -6.65
CA GLU A 77 13.15 -11.27 -6.52
C GLU A 77 14.04 -10.01 -6.47
N GLU A 78 13.69 -8.95 -7.21
CA GLU A 78 14.38 -7.65 -7.10
C GLU A 78 14.16 -6.99 -5.74
N MET A 79 12.94 -7.05 -5.19
CA MET A 79 12.66 -6.57 -3.84
C MET A 79 13.44 -7.36 -2.79
N VAL A 80 13.52 -8.69 -2.93
CA VAL A 80 14.30 -9.55 -2.03
C VAL A 80 15.80 -9.27 -2.15
N ALA A 81 16.30 -8.97 -3.35
CA ALA A 81 17.70 -8.60 -3.54
C ALA A 81 18.06 -7.29 -2.82
N GLU A 82 17.14 -6.32 -2.79
CA GLU A 82 17.35 -5.03 -2.15
C GLU A 82 17.09 -5.06 -0.63
N TYR A 83 16.01 -5.71 -0.21
CA TYR A 83 15.52 -5.67 1.16
C TYR A 83 15.73 -6.99 1.93
N GLY A 84 16.21 -8.06 1.31
CA GLY A 84 16.23 -9.39 1.92
C GLY A 84 14.83 -10.05 1.93
N GLU A 85 14.70 -11.19 2.62
CA GLU A 85 13.40 -11.87 2.72
C GLU A 85 12.38 -11.04 3.52
N PRO A 86 11.09 -11.06 3.14
CA PRO A 86 10.03 -10.40 3.89
C PRO A 86 9.87 -11.04 5.27
N ASN A 87 9.49 -10.22 6.25
CA ASN A 87 9.21 -10.67 7.60
C ASN A 87 7.87 -11.39 7.71
N CYS A 88 6.92 -11.03 6.85
CA CYS A 88 5.59 -11.62 6.83
C CYS A 88 5.02 -11.62 5.41
N MET A 89 4.20 -12.63 5.09
CA MET A 89 3.57 -12.80 3.79
C MET A 89 2.29 -13.61 3.95
N PHE A 90 1.18 -13.09 3.42
CA PHE A 90 -0.14 -13.65 3.65
C PHE A 90 -0.98 -13.73 2.39
N LYS A 91 -1.78 -14.80 2.31
CA LYS A 91 -2.83 -15.01 1.32
C LYS A 91 -4.21 -14.95 1.98
N LYS A 92 -5.25 -14.84 1.17
CA LYS A 92 -6.63 -14.96 1.65
C LYS A 92 -6.88 -16.40 2.08
N GLY A 93 -7.19 -16.57 3.36
CA GLY A 93 -7.65 -17.82 3.94
C GLY A 93 -9.17 -17.94 3.91
N LYS A 94 -9.74 -18.48 4.98
CA LYS A 94 -11.18 -18.69 5.12
C LYS A 94 -11.96 -17.37 5.15
N ILE A 95 -13.14 -17.36 4.52
CA ILE A 95 -14.10 -16.26 4.66
C ILE A 95 -14.67 -16.24 6.09
N THR A 96 -14.55 -15.09 6.75
CA THR A 96 -15.08 -14.85 8.11
C THR A 96 -16.39 -14.08 8.11
N SER A 97 -16.63 -13.24 7.10
CA SER A 97 -17.89 -12.51 6.93
C SER A 97 -18.18 -12.21 5.47
N VAL A 98 -19.47 -12.15 5.13
CA VAL A 98 -19.98 -11.67 3.85
C VAL A 98 -21.10 -10.68 4.13
N ASP A 99 -20.79 -9.39 4.05
CA ASP A 99 -21.79 -8.34 4.20
C ASP A 99 -22.35 -7.99 2.82
N THR A 100 -23.58 -8.40 2.54
CA THR A 100 -24.27 -8.04 1.29
C THR A 100 -25.20 -6.87 1.57
N THR A 101 -24.86 -5.68 1.09
CA THR A 101 -25.79 -4.55 1.12
C THR A 101 -26.60 -4.54 -0.17
N ILE A 102 -27.88 -4.91 -0.09
CA ILE A 102 -28.80 -4.79 -1.23
C ILE A 102 -29.30 -3.34 -1.26
N ALA A 103 -28.70 -2.52 -2.12
CA ALA A 103 -29.24 -1.20 -2.43
C ALA A 103 -30.52 -1.39 -3.25
N LYS A 104 -31.68 -1.18 -2.61
CA LYS A 104 -32.99 -1.16 -3.28
C LYS A 104 -33.09 0.16 -4.06
N ASN A 105 -32.61 0.17 -5.31
CA ASN A 105 -33.08 1.04 -6.40
C ASN A 105 -32.51 0.53 -7.74
N ASP A 106 -33.26 0.79 -8.82
CA ASP A 106 -33.37 0.10 -10.14
C ASP A 106 -32.12 -0.19 -11.01
N LEU A 107 -30.89 -0.18 -10.46
CA LEU A 107 -29.72 -0.80 -11.10
C LEU A 107 -28.98 -1.60 -10.03
N PHE A 108 -29.13 -2.93 -10.06
CA PHE A 108 -28.52 -3.83 -9.09
C PHE A 108 -26.99 -3.82 -9.18
N GLU A 109 -26.33 -3.03 -8.34
CA GLU A 109 -24.97 -3.32 -7.85
C GLU A 109 -25.07 -3.75 -6.39
N SER A 110 -24.95 -5.05 -6.14
CA SER A 110 -24.65 -5.55 -4.79
C SER A 110 -23.17 -5.31 -4.51
N LYS A 111 -22.85 -4.27 -3.72
CA LYS A 111 -21.52 -4.15 -3.12
C LYS A 111 -21.46 -5.07 -1.90
N GLY A 112 -20.99 -6.30 -2.14
CA GLY A 112 -20.66 -7.24 -1.08
C GLY A 112 -19.29 -6.92 -0.50
N ARG A 113 -19.14 -6.86 0.82
CA ARG A 113 -17.84 -6.85 1.48
C ARG A 113 -17.60 -8.25 2.04
N THR A 114 -16.60 -8.94 1.50
CA THR A 114 -16.14 -10.22 2.04
C THR A 114 -14.90 -9.98 2.88
N THR A 115 -14.92 -10.46 4.12
CA THR A 115 -13.77 -10.45 5.02
C THR A 115 -13.16 -11.85 5.06
N TYR A 116 -11.83 -11.92 4.98
CA TYR A 116 -11.07 -13.17 5.01
C TYR A 116 -10.15 -13.18 6.23
N GLU A 117 -9.89 -14.37 6.78
CA GLU A 117 -8.69 -14.63 7.57
C GLU A 117 -7.45 -14.50 6.67
N LEU A 118 -6.33 -14.04 7.25
CA LEU A 118 -5.03 -14.04 6.58
C LEU A 118 -4.27 -15.29 7.01
N GLU A 119 -3.74 -16.02 6.03
CA GLU A 119 -2.92 -17.21 6.25
C GLU A 119 -1.50 -16.95 5.76
N GLU A 120 -0.50 -17.31 6.56
CA GLU A 120 0.90 -17.25 6.13
C GLU A 120 1.10 -18.08 4.85
N CYS A 121 1.95 -17.57 3.96
CA CYS A 121 2.22 -18.23 2.68
C CYS A 121 3.58 -17.83 2.10
N THR A 122 3.95 -18.51 1.02
CA THR A 122 5.10 -18.18 0.18
C THR A 122 4.66 -17.41 -1.08
N PHE A 123 5.62 -16.81 -1.79
CA PHE A 123 5.30 -16.02 -2.99
C PHE A 123 4.64 -16.87 -4.08
N ASP A 124 5.06 -18.13 -4.20
CA ASP A 124 4.50 -19.08 -5.17
C ASP A 124 3.04 -19.51 -4.83
N GLU A 125 2.53 -19.13 -3.66
CA GLU A 125 1.14 -19.37 -3.22
C GLU A 125 0.20 -18.17 -3.39
N SER A 126 0.58 -17.20 -4.24
CA SER A 126 -0.24 -16.02 -4.57
C SER A 126 -0.60 -15.17 -3.34
N PRO A 127 0.38 -14.53 -2.69
CA PRO A 127 0.12 -13.64 -1.57
C PRO A 127 -0.73 -12.45 -2.00
N VAL A 128 -1.46 -11.88 -1.05
CA VAL A 128 -2.21 -10.61 -1.21
C VAL A 128 -1.56 -9.47 -0.45
N VAL A 129 -0.74 -9.78 0.55
CA VAL A 129 0.03 -8.80 1.32
C VAL A 129 1.32 -9.41 1.85
N PHE A 130 2.40 -8.65 1.88
CA PHE A 130 3.64 -9.02 2.55
C PHE A 130 4.43 -7.77 2.93
N GLY A 131 5.44 -7.92 3.78
CA GLY A 131 6.17 -6.77 4.26
C GLY A 131 7.52 -7.04 4.89
N TRP A 132 8.26 -5.96 5.11
CA TRP A 132 9.55 -5.94 5.77
C TRP A 132 9.54 -4.96 6.94
N HIS A 133 10.12 -5.37 8.06
CA HIS A 133 10.59 -4.49 9.10
C HIS A 133 12.02 -4.05 8.80
N LYS A 134 12.23 -2.74 8.73
CA LYS A 134 13.56 -2.12 8.69
C LYS A 134 13.77 -1.34 9.98
N GLU A 135 15.02 -0.99 10.25
CA GLU A 135 15.40 -0.32 11.50
C GLU A 135 14.60 0.96 11.75
N ASN A 136 14.30 1.72 10.70
CA ASN A 136 13.67 3.04 10.81
C ASN A 136 12.29 3.15 10.15
N TYR A 137 11.82 2.10 9.47
CA TYR A 137 10.55 2.09 8.74
C TYR A 137 10.12 0.65 8.46
N ASP A 138 8.87 0.45 8.07
CA ASP A 138 8.42 -0.79 7.48
C ASP A 138 8.05 -0.57 6.01
N ILE A 139 8.03 -1.67 5.26
CA ILE A 139 7.57 -1.74 3.88
C ILE A 139 6.37 -2.69 3.87
N GLN A 140 5.24 -2.26 3.33
CA GLN A 140 4.07 -3.10 3.10
C GLN A 140 3.75 -3.10 1.61
N VAL A 141 3.59 -4.29 1.04
CA VAL A 141 3.12 -4.48 -0.33
C VAL A 141 1.75 -5.10 -0.27
N ILE A 142 0.78 -4.46 -0.94
CA ILE A 142 -0.59 -4.94 -1.08
C ILE A 142 -0.82 -5.18 -2.56
N ILE A 143 -1.07 -6.43 -2.92
CA ILE A 143 -1.33 -6.85 -4.30
C ILE A 143 -2.82 -6.71 -4.57
N GLY A 144 -3.18 -5.96 -5.61
CA GLY A 144 -4.56 -5.84 -6.08
C GLY A 144 -5.13 -7.20 -6.48
N ASP A 145 -6.42 -7.39 -6.24
CA ASP A 145 -7.11 -8.62 -6.64
C ASP A 145 -7.38 -8.60 -8.16
N GLU A 146 -7.26 -9.74 -8.84
CA GLU A 146 -7.61 -9.86 -10.27
C GLU A 146 -9.07 -9.52 -10.56
N SER A 147 -9.95 -9.64 -9.56
CA SER A 147 -11.36 -9.27 -9.64
C SER A 147 -11.63 -7.77 -9.48
N ASP A 148 -10.63 -6.99 -9.07
CA ASP A 148 -10.74 -5.55 -8.98
C ASP A 148 -10.51 -4.92 -10.37
N THR A 149 -11.23 -3.84 -10.67
CA THR A 149 -11.17 -3.18 -12.00
C THR A 149 -9.77 -2.62 -12.31
N PHE A 150 -8.91 -2.53 -11.29
CA PHE A 150 -7.55 -2.02 -11.35
C PHE A 150 -6.57 -3.02 -10.73
N GLN A 151 -5.84 -3.75 -11.57
CA GLN A 151 -4.71 -4.61 -11.18
C GLN A 151 -3.50 -3.75 -10.79
N LYS A 152 -3.53 -3.16 -9.60
CA LYS A 152 -2.44 -2.31 -9.10
C LYS A 152 -1.82 -2.91 -7.85
N THR A 153 -0.51 -2.81 -7.76
CA THR A 153 0.20 -3.10 -6.52
C THR A 153 0.46 -1.79 -5.78
N ARG A 154 0.02 -1.72 -4.53
CA ARG A 154 0.31 -0.60 -3.64
C ARG A 154 1.50 -0.94 -2.76
N ILE A 155 2.50 -0.07 -2.77
CA ILE A 155 3.71 -0.23 -1.96
C ILE A 155 3.77 0.94 -1.00
N ILE A 156 3.79 0.65 0.30
CA ILE A 156 3.71 1.62 1.38
C ILE A 156 4.99 1.56 2.19
N PHE A 157 5.53 2.72 2.51
CA PHE A 157 6.66 2.87 3.40
C PHE A 157 6.24 3.76 4.56
N GLY A 158 6.44 3.29 5.78
CA GLY A 158 6.01 4.03 6.96
C GLY A 158 6.36 3.30 8.23
N LYS A 159 6.30 3.99 9.36
CA LYS A 159 6.66 3.40 10.64
C LYS A 159 5.47 2.70 11.28
N GLY A 160 5.66 1.45 11.70
CA GLY A 160 4.62 0.68 12.39
C GLY A 160 3.44 0.29 11.51
N ILE A 161 3.57 0.36 10.18
CA ILE A 161 2.47 0.03 9.25
C ILE A 161 2.16 -1.47 9.25
N LEU A 162 3.12 -2.32 9.64
CA LEU A 162 2.93 -3.76 9.74
C LEU A 162 2.34 -4.21 11.09
N ALA A 163 2.31 -3.33 12.11
CA ALA A 163 1.87 -3.69 13.47
C ALA A 163 0.41 -4.16 13.59
N ASN A 164 -0.40 -3.99 12.54
CA ASN A 164 -1.79 -4.44 12.46
C ASN A 164 -1.97 -5.72 11.63
N ILE A 165 -0.92 -6.23 11.00
CA ILE A 165 -0.95 -7.46 10.20
C ILE A 165 -0.49 -8.66 11.06
N ASP A 166 0.43 -8.43 11.99
CA ASP A 166 0.99 -9.47 12.86
C ASP A 166 0.10 -9.85 14.08
N LYS A 167 -1.20 -9.53 14.06
CA LYS A 167 -2.17 -9.80 15.14
C LYS A 167 -3.21 -10.82 14.74
#